data_AF-A0A1K0GJ58-F1
#
_entry.id   AF-A0A1K0GJ58-F1
#
_cell.length_a   1.000
_cell.length_b   1.000
_cell.length_c   1.000
_cell.angle_alpha   90.00
_cell.angle_beta   90.00
_cell.angle_gamma   90.00
#
_symmetry.space_group_name_H-M   'P 1'
#
loop_
_entity.id
_entity.type
_entity.pdbx_description
1 polymer ?
#
loop_
_entity_poly.entity_id
_entity_poly.type
_entity_poly.pdbx_seq_one_letter_code
_entity_poly.pdbx_strand_id
1 'polypeptide(L)'
;MLGVPADELTDRRVPLADMVTPARVRPLAEAGDPLAALEDFARRRWRTPDRTMVAVAAGARAGVPVGAIADSCGLSSRQLQRRCRAAFGYGPKTLARILRLQTAVGLARRGRPFADVSVTAGYADQAHLARDVKALSGVPLSELVT
;
A
#
# COMPACT_ATOMS: atom_id res chain seq x y z
N MET A 1 -2.23 12.50 -7.59
CA MET A 1 -3.70 12.31 -7.43
C MET A 1 -4.34 13.43 -6.65
N LEU A 2 -4.02 13.61 -5.36
CA LEU A 2 -4.68 14.62 -4.51
C LEU A 2 -4.03 16.02 -4.55
N GLY A 3 -2.89 16.17 -5.23
CA GLY A 3 -2.20 17.46 -5.37
C GLY A 3 -1.18 17.74 -4.27
N VAL A 4 -1.13 16.89 -3.24
CA VAL A 4 -0.15 16.93 -2.14
C VAL A 4 0.64 15.61 -2.07
N PRO A 5 1.87 15.62 -1.52
CA PRO A 5 2.58 14.42 -1.10
C PRO A 5 1.76 13.57 -0.12
N ALA A 6 1.89 12.25 -0.22
CA ALA A 6 1.14 11.32 0.62
C ALA A 6 1.54 11.42 2.11
N ASP A 7 2.80 11.77 2.41
CA ASP A 7 3.29 11.95 3.78
C ASP A 7 2.71 13.17 4.50
N GLU A 8 2.12 14.13 3.77
CA GLU A 8 1.33 15.20 4.39
C GLU A 8 -0.04 14.73 4.89
N LEU A 9 -0.50 13.56 4.44
CA LEU A 9 -1.80 12.97 4.79
C LEU A 9 -1.67 11.76 5.72
N THR A 10 -0.47 11.17 5.84
CA THR A 10 -0.21 10.05 6.76
C THR A 10 -0.60 10.41 8.19
N ASP A 11 -1.22 9.47 8.89
CA ASP A 11 -1.68 9.60 10.28
C ASP A 11 -2.69 10.76 10.51
N ARG A 12 -3.36 11.22 9.45
CA ARG A 12 -4.38 12.27 9.52
C ARG A 12 -5.72 11.79 8.95
N ARG A 13 -6.81 12.33 9.51
CA ARG A 13 -8.15 12.25 8.91
C ARG A 13 -8.44 13.59 8.27
N VAL A 14 -8.39 13.63 6.94
CA VAL A 14 -8.65 14.84 6.16
C VAL A 14 -9.94 14.63 5.34
N PRO A 15 -10.96 15.50 5.48
CA PRO A 15 -12.14 15.45 4.64
C PRO A 15 -11.76 15.55 3.16
N LEU A 16 -12.28 14.63 2.33
CA LEU A 16 -11.96 14.62 0.90
C LEU A 16 -12.40 15.93 0.19
N ALA A 17 -13.46 16.56 0.69
CA ALA A 17 -13.97 17.86 0.21
C ALA A 17 -12.98 19.03 0.41
N ASP A 18 -12.02 18.89 1.33
CA ASP A 18 -10.97 19.89 1.54
C ASP A 18 -9.82 19.74 0.52
N MET A 19 -9.73 18.56 -0.13
CA MET A 19 -8.67 18.21 -1.09
C MET A 19 -9.14 18.30 -2.54
N VAL A 20 -10.44 18.11 -2.77
CA VAL A 20 -11.08 18.19 -4.08
C VAL A 20 -12.43 18.87 -3.97
N THR A 21 -12.83 19.59 -5.02
CA THR A 21 -14.07 20.38 -5.02
C THR A 21 -15.29 19.57 -4.54
N PRO A 22 -16.17 20.11 -3.68
CA PRO A 22 -17.34 19.39 -3.15
C PRO A 22 -18.23 18.74 -4.22
N ALA A 23 -18.40 19.40 -5.38
CA ALA A 23 -19.14 18.87 -6.52
C ALA A 23 -18.62 17.53 -7.06
N ARG A 24 -17.35 17.19 -6.79
CA ARG A 24 -16.71 15.92 -7.17
C ARG A 24 -16.78 14.86 -6.07
N VAL A 25 -17.04 15.25 -4.82
CA VAL A 25 -17.12 14.32 -3.67
C VAL A 25 -18.53 13.82 -3.47
N ARG A 26 -19.53 14.70 -3.65
CA ARG A 26 -20.95 14.35 -3.44
C ARG A 26 -21.38 13.07 -4.19
N PRO A 27 -21.04 12.87 -5.48
CA PRO A 27 -21.40 11.63 -6.18
C PRO A 27 -20.78 10.36 -5.60
N LEU A 28 -19.64 10.47 -4.87
CA LEU A 28 -19.01 9.33 -4.22
C LEU A 28 -19.77 8.91 -2.96
N ALA A 29 -20.26 9.89 -2.20
CA ALA A 29 -21.02 9.66 -0.98
C ALA A 29 -22.45 9.15 -1.26
N GLU A 30 -23.03 9.58 -2.38
CA GLU A 30 -24.38 9.20 -2.82
C GLU A 30 -24.39 7.94 -3.70
N ALA A 31 -23.24 7.38 -4.03
CA ALA A 31 -23.15 6.17 -4.85
C ALA A 31 -23.73 4.95 -4.13
N GLY A 32 -24.42 4.08 -4.87
CA GLY A 32 -24.87 2.79 -4.35
C GLY A 32 -23.71 1.86 -3.95
N ASP A 33 -22.53 2.06 -4.55
CA ASP A 33 -21.26 1.47 -4.12
C ASP A 33 -20.20 2.57 -3.97
N PRO A 34 -20.03 3.13 -2.76
CA PRO A 34 -19.05 4.17 -2.50
C PRO A 34 -17.60 3.75 -2.74
N LEU A 35 -17.27 2.46 -2.55
CA LEU A 35 -15.91 1.96 -2.76
C LEU A 35 -15.58 1.93 -4.25
N ALA A 36 -16.46 1.35 -5.07
CA ALA A 36 -16.27 1.32 -6.51
C ALA A 36 -16.22 2.74 -7.10
N ALA A 37 -17.08 3.65 -6.62
CA ALA A 37 -17.06 5.06 -7.02
C ALA A 37 -15.74 5.75 -6.65
N LEU A 38 -15.22 5.51 -5.44
CA LEU A 38 -13.94 6.05 -4.97
C LEU A 38 -12.76 5.53 -5.79
N GLU A 39 -12.73 4.22 -6.11
CA GLU A 39 -11.69 3.64 -6.95
C GLU A 39 -11.68 4.24 -8.36
N ASP A 40 -12.86 4.38 -8.96
CA ASP A 40 -13.03 4.93 -10.29
C ASP A 40 -12.66 6.43 -10.33
N PHE A 41 -13.03 7.19 -9.29
CA PHE A 41 -12.54 8.54 -9.06
C PHE A 41 -11.01 8.60 -8.99
N ALA A 42 -10.38 7.69 -8.24
CA ALA A 42 -8.93 7.61 -8.12
C ALA A 42 -8.27 7.29 -9.47
N ARG A 43 -8.78 6.31 -10.22
CA ARG A 43 -8.30 5.92 -11.55
C ARG A 43 -8.33 7.09 -12.53
N ARG A 44 -9.45 7.83 -12.61
CA ARG A 44 -9.57 9.01 -13.50
C ARG A 44 -8.58 10.12 -13.18
N ARG A 45 -8.20 10.25 -11.91
CA ARG A 45 -7.30 11.31 -11.42
C ARG A 45 -5.84 10.89 -11.43
N TRP A 46 -5.56 9.58 -11.51
CA TRP A 46 -4.23 9.01 -11.69
C TRP A 46 -3.83 8.96 -13.17
N ARG A 47 -3.61 10.13 -13.78
CA ARG A 47 -3.37 10.24 -15.23
C ARG A 47 -1.95 9.91 -15.68
N THR A 48 -0.95 10.17 -14.83
CA THR A 48 0.46 9.97 -15.15
C THR A 48 1.18 9.37 -13.94
N PRO A 49 1.22 8.03 -13.81
CA PRO A 49 2.02 7.39 -12.77
C PRO A 49 3.49 7.79 -12.89
N ASP A 50 4.11 8.06 -11.74
CA ASP A 50 5.57 8.05 -11.65
C ASP A 50 6.06 6.62 -11.88
N ARG A 51 6.61 6.37 -13.08
CA ARG A 51 7.08 5.03 -13.50
C ARG A 51 8.14 4.47 -12.55
N THR A 52 8.99 5.31 -11.98
CA THR A 52 9.99 4.89 -11.00
C THR A 52 9.30 4.38 -9.74
N MET A 53 8.28 5.08 -9.24
CA MET A 53 7.56 4.62 -8.05
C MET A 53 6.72 3.37 -8.30
N VAL A 54 6.21 3.18 -9.52
CA VAL A 54 5.59 1.92 -9.94
C VAL A 54 6.60 0.77 -9.89
N ALA A 55 7.81 0.97 -10.43
CA ALA A 55 8.88 -0.04 -10.38
C ALA A 55 9.31 -0.35 -8.94
N VAL A 56 9.44 0.67 -8.08
CA VAL A 56 9.74 0.51 -6.66
C VAL A 56 8.68 -0.35 -5.96
N ALA A 57 7.39 -0.07 -6.19
CA ALA A 57 6.30 -0.86 -5.61
C ALA A 57 6.30 -2.31 -6.15
N ALA A 58 6.56 -2.50 -7.44
CA ALA A 58 6.67 -3.84 -8.02
C ALA A 58 7.83 -4.64 -7.41
N GLY A 59 9.02 -4.06 -7.31
CA GLY A 59 10.18 -4.71 -6.68
C GLY A 59 9.94 -5.04 -5.21
N ALA A 60 9.31 -4.13 -4.47
CA ALA A 60 8.95 -4.35 -3.07
C ALA A 60 7.93 -5.50 -2.90
N ARG A 61 6.93 -5.59 -3.79
CA ARG A 61 5.96 -6.70 -3.82
C ARG A 61 6.64 -8.03 -4.16
N ALA A 62 7.63 -8.02 -5.03
CA ALA A 62 8.42 -9.20 -5.40
C ALA A 62 9.46 -9.60 -4.33
N GLY A 63 9.57 -8.87 -3.22
CA GLY A 63 10.51 -9.17 -2.14
C GLY A 63 11.96 -8.79 -2.44
N VAL A 64 12.20 -7.95 -3.45
CA VAL A 64 13.55 -7.47 -3.79
C VAL A 64 14.10 -6.62 -2.64
N PRO A 65 15.39 -6.80 -2.24
CA PRO A 65 16.01 -5.96 -1.22
C PRO A 65 15.95 -4.47 -1.59
N VAL A 66 15.62 -3.63 -0.61
CA VAL A 66 15.45 -2.18 -0.82
C VAL A 66 16.66 -1.51 -1.49
N GLY A 67 17.89 -1.96 -1.17
CA GLY A 67 19.11 -1.47 -1.81
C GLY A 67 19.14 -1.77 -3.32
N ALA A 68 18.86 -3.02 -3.70
CA ALA A 68 18.79 -3.42 -5.10
C ALA A 68 17.68 -2.70 -5.88
N ILE A 69 16.53 -2.42 -5.23
CA ILE A 69 15.48 -1.57 -5.82
C ILE A 69 16.03 -0.16 -6.10
N ALA A 70 16.73 0.43 -5.12
CA ALA A 70 17.31 1.76 -5.26
C ALA A 70 18.31 1.81 -6.43
N ASP A 71 19.23 0.84 -6.48
CA ASP A 71 20.25 0.73 -7.52
C ASP A 71 19.62 0.57 -8.91
N SER A 72 18.63 -0.32 -9.06
CA SER A 72 17.91 -0.54 -10.33
C SER A 72 17.16 0.69 -10.83
N CYS A 73 16.79 1.60 -9.93
CA CYS A 73 16.09 2.84 -10.24
C CYS A 73 17.04 4.05 -10.36
N GLY A 74 18.36 3.86 -10.21
CA GLY A 74 19.33 4.96 -10.19
C GLY A 74 19.15 5.93 -9.01
N LEU A 75 18.67 5.44 -7.86
CA LEU A 75 18.42 6.23 -6.67
C LEU A 75 19.37 5.85 -5.55
N SER A 76 19.93 6.85 -4.86
CA SER A 76 20.52 6.63 -3.54
C SER A 76 19.44 6.22 -2.52
N SER A 77 19.86 5.58 -1.43
CA SER A 77 18.98 5.25 -0.30
C SER A 77 18.19 6.46 0.23
N ARG A 78 18.81 7.64 0.29
CA ARG A 78 18.15 8.88 0.75
C ARG A 78 17.11 9.37 -0.25
N GLN A 79 17.39 9.29 -1.55
CA GLN A 79 16.43 9.65 -2.59
C GLN A 79 15.24 8.68 -2.59
N LEU A 80 15.48 7.37 -2.50
CA LEU A 80 14.43 6.36 -2.41
C LEU A 80 13.54 6.61 -1.18
N GLN A 81 14.14 6.83 0.00
CA GLN A 81 13.40 7.15 1.22
C GLN A 81 12.47 8.35 1.04
N ARG A 82 12.99 9.46 0.50
CA ARG A 82 12.23 10.69 0.28
C ARG A 82 11.10 10.48 -0.72
N ARG A 83 11.37 9.82 -1.85
CA ARG A 83 10.37 9.57 -2.89
C ARG A 83 9.27 8.61 -2.43
N CYS A 84 9.62 7.57 -1.66
CA CYS A 84 8.62 6.68 -1.07
C CYS A 84 7.70 7.41 -0.11
N ARG A 85 8.22 8.29 0.75
CA ARG A 85 7.39 9.11 1.64
C ARG A 85 6.41 9.98 0.86
N ALA A 86 6.90 10.69 -0.15
CA ALA A 86 6.04 11.54 -0.97
C ALA A 86 4.99 10.75 -1.78
N ALA A 87 5.32 9.56 -2.26
CA ALA A 87 4.43 8.77 -3.12
C ALA A 87 3.45 7.88 -2.33
N PHE A 88 3.87 7.33 -1.19
CA PHE A 88 3.14 6.30 -0.45
C PHE A 88 2.82 6.69 1.00
N GLY A 89 3.42 7.76 1.51
CA GLY A 89 3.24 8.22 2.89
C GLY A 89 4.22 7.60 3.89
N TYR A 90 5.03 6.64 3.46
CA TYR A 90 5.97 5.90 4.30
C TYR A 90 7.22 5.46 3.54
N GLY A 91 8.25 5.00 4.27
CA GLY A 91 9.52 4.57 3.68
C GLY A 91 9.44 3.23 2.92
N PRO A 92 10.46 2.89 2.11
CA PRO A 92 10.50 1.66 1.30
C PRO A 92 10.42 0.37 2.12
N LYS A 93 10.97 0.35 3.34
CA LYS A 93 10.84 -0.83 4.23
C LYS A 93 9.39 -1.05 4.66
N THR A 94 8.68 0.01 5.03
CA THR A 94 7.26 -0.06 5.39
C THR A 94 6.41 -0.45 4.19
N LEU A 95 6.70 0.09 3.01
CA LEU A 95 6.06 -0.31 1.75
C LEU A 95 6.20 -1.82 1.51
N ALA A 96 7.42 -2.36 1.63
CA ALA A 96 7.66 -3.79 1.44
C ALA A 96 6.86 -4.63 2.43
N ARG A 97 6.80 -4.23 3.72
CA ARG A 97 5.98 -4.92 4.74
C ARG A 97 4.49 -4.89 4.41
N ILE A 98 3.95 -3.73 4.01
CA ILE A 98 2.53 -3.58 3.64
C ILE A 98 2.19 -4.43 2.41
N LEU A 99 3.02 -4.40 1.37
CA LEU A 99 2.80 -5.19 0.16
C LEU A 99 2.91 -6.70 0.43
N ARG A 100 3.81 -7.10 1.35
CA ARG A 100 3.90 -8.47 1.84
C ARG A 100 2.62 -8.91 2.55
N LEU A 101 2.11 -8.08 3.46
CA LEU A 101 0.85 -8.31 4.16
C LEU A 101 -0.32 -8.41 3.19
N GLN A 102 -0.40 -7.54 2.19
CA GLN A 102 -1.45 -7.60 1.16
C GLN A 102 -1.43 -8.93 0.40
N THR A 103 -0.24 -9.43 0.04
CA THR A 103 -0.09 -10.77 -0.55
C THR A 103 -0.59 -11.84 0.41
N ALA A 104 -0.20 -11.80 1.68
CA ALA A 104 -0.62 -12.78 2.69
C ALA A 104 -2.14 -12.80 2.89
N VAL A 105 -2.78 -11.64 3.03
CA VAL A 105 -4.24 -11.50 3.14
C VAL A 105 -4.94 -12.06 1.90
N GLY A 106 -4.43 -11.74 0.70
CA GLY A 106 -4.99 -12.25 -0.55
C GLY A 106 -4.92 -13.78 -0.67
N LEU A 107 -3.82 -14.38 -0.23
CA LEU A 107 -3.65 -15.84 -0.22
C LEU A 107 -4.55 -16.51 0.81
N ALA A 108 -4.62 -15.96 2.02
CA ALA A 108 -5.44 -16.48 3.10
C ALA A 108 -6.95 -16.40 2.78
N ARG A 109 -7.42 -15.30 2.16
CA ARG A 109 -8.82 -15.18 1.67
C ARG A 109 -9.19 -16.20 0.59
N ARG A 110 -8.20 -16.77 -0.10
CA ARG A 110 -8.39 -17.87 -1.06
C ARG A 110 -8.36 -19.26 -0.39
N GLY A 111 -8.38 -19.31 0.95
CA GLY A 111 -8.42 -20.54 1.73
C GLY A 111 -7.07 -21.25 1.89
N ARG A 112 -5.94 -20.59 1.57
CA ARG A 112 -4.63 -21.23 1.74
C ARG A 112 -4.27 -21.38 3.23
N PRO A 113 -3.70 -22.53 3.65
CA PRO A 113 -3.22 -22.73 5.01
C PRO A 113 -2.16 -21.68 5.38
N PHE A 114 -2.20 -21.17 6.63
CA PHE A 114 -1.31 -20.08 7.04
C PHE A 114 0.19 -20.43 6.94
N ALA A 115 0.56 -21.70 7.06
CA ALA A 115 1.92 -22.17 6.78
C ALA A 115 2.37 -21.84 5.36
N ASP A 116 1.53 -22.16 4.36
CA ASP A 116 1.81 -21.88 2.94
C ASP A 116 1.75 -20.36 2.66
N VAL A 117 0.79 -19.67 3.29
CA VAL A 117 0.71 -18.20 3.21
C VAL A 117 2.00 -17.54 3.66
N SER A 118 2.60 -18.00 4.77
CA SER A 118 3.87 -17.45 5.26
C SER A 118 4.97 -17.55 4.22
N VAL A 119 5.23 -18.77 3.72
CA VAL A 119 6.32 -19.01 2.76
C VAL A 119 6.07 -18.28 1.45
N THR A 120 4.86 -18.40 0.89
CA THR A 120 4.50 -17.80 -0.39
C THR A 120 4.51 -16.27 -0.34
N ALA A 121 4.12 -15.66 0.78
CA ALA A 121 4.21 -14.21 0.94
C ALA A 121 5.62 -13.73 1.30
N GLY A 122 6.60 -14.61 1.56
CA GLY A 122 7.97 -14.22 1.88
C GLY A 122 8.21 -13.90 3.36
N TYR A 123 7.44 -14.52 4.25
CA TYR A 123 7.73 -14.62 5.68
C TYR A 123 8.59 -15.85 5.95
N ALA A 124 9.46 -15.76 6.95
CA ALA A 124 10.33 -16.86 7.37
C ALA A 124 9.53 -18.04 7.96
N ASP A 125 8.46 -17.73 8.70
CA ASP A 125 7.59 -18.70 9.37
C ASP A 125 6.25 -18.04 9.75
N GLN A 126 5.33 -18.83 10.31
CA GLN A 126 4.02 -18.36 10.77
C GLN A 126 4.11 -17.35 11.93
N ALA A 127 5.11 -17.48 12.81
CA ALA A 127 5.27 -16.56 13.93
C ALA A 127 5.74 -15.17 13.46
N HIS A 128 6.59 -15.11 12.42
CA HIS A 128 6.99 -13.90 11.74
C HIS A 128 5.79 -13.25 11.04
N LEU A 129 5.00 -14.03 10.29
CA LEU A 129 3.73 -13.54 9.73
C LEU A 129 2.83 -12.95 10.81
N ALA A 130 2.56 -13.68 11.89
CA ALA A 130 1.67 -13.23 12.97
C ALA A 130 2.15 -11.93 13.63
N ARG A 131 3.46 -11.83 13.94
CA ARG A 131 4.06 -10.61 14.53
C ARG A 131 3.92 -9.41 13.60
N ASP A 132 4.19 -9.59 12.31
CA ASP A 132 4.13 -8.50 11.33
C ASP A 132 2.69 -8.05 11.06
N VAL A 133 1.75 -8.99 10.94
CA VAL A 133 0.31 -8.71 10.81
C VAL A 133 -0.20 -7.92 12.01
N LYS A 134 0.10 -8.37 13.23
CA LYS A 134 -0.32 -7.68 14.45
C LYS A 134 0.26 -6.27 14.53
N ALA A 135 1.53 -6.10 14.16
CA ALA A 135 2.20 -4.80 14.17
C ALA A 135 1.62 -3.81 13.14
N LEU A 136 1.12 -4.29 12.00
CA LEU A 136 0.58 -3.43 10.93
C LEU A 136 -0.92 -3.18 11.04
N SER A 137 -1.69 -4.17 11.50
CA SER A 137 -3.17 -4.11 11.48
C SER A 137 -3.79 -3.98 12.87
N GLY A 138 -3.03 -4.23 13.94
CA GLY A 138 -3.55 -4.28 15.30
C GLY A 138 -4.31 -5.57 15.65
N VAL A 139 -4.55 -6.47 14.69
CA VAL A 139 -5.33 -7.72 14.86
C VAL A 139 -4.59 -8.92 14.25
N PRO A 140 -4.94 -10.18 14.58
CA PRO A 140 -4.35 -11.36 13.92
C PRO A 140 -4.86 -11.55 12.49
N LEU A 141 -4.14 -12.35 11.69
CA LEU A 141 -4.49 -12.59 10.28
C LEU A 141 -5.88 -13.23 10.12
N SER A 142 -6.28 -14.13 11.02
CA SER A 142 -7.59 -14.78 11.01
C SER A 142 -8.75 -13.77 11.05
N GLU A 143 -8.59 -12.68 11.79
CA GLU A 143 -9.61 -11.62 11.90
C GLU A 143 -9.69 -10.75 10.64
N LEU A 144 -8.58 -10.59 9.89
CA LEU A 144 -8.55 -9.80 8.65
C LEU A 144 -9.17 -10.50 7.43
N VAL A 145 -9.31 -11.83 7.50
CA VAL A 145 -9.73 -12.68 6.38
C VAL A 145 -11.08 -13.34 6.60
N THR A 146 -11.70 -13.06 7.74
CA THR A 146 -13.12 -13.34 8.00
C THR A 146 -13.96 -12.26 7.33
#